data_AF-A0A1H4HMF5-F1
#
_entry.id   AF-A0A1H4HMF5-F1
#
_cell.length_a   1.000
_cell.length_b   1.000
_cell.length_c   1.000
_cell.angle_alpha   90.00
_cell.angle_beta   90.00
_cell.angle_gamma   90.00
#
_symmetry.space_group_name_H-M   'P 1'
#
loop_
_entity.id
_entity.type
_entity.pdbx_description
1 polymer ?
#
loop_
_entity_poly.entity_id
_entity_poly.type
_entity_poly.pdbx_seq_one_letter_code
_entity_poly.pdbx_strand_id
1 'polypeptide(L)'
;MSVEQDTKKVTPEVLICPLCGEPNGCSYAAGRPHSECWCNRAVFPEGVFDPIPADQRRKSCICEACLDTYKKKTEQNKEPHS
;
A
#
# COMPACT_ATOMS: atom_id res chain seq x y z
N MET A 1 -3.69 17.84 31.46
CA MET A 1 -3.65 18.13 30.01
C MET A 1 -2.84 17.04 29.34
N SER A 2 -3.40 16.47 28.28
CA SER A 2 -2.90 15.34 27.50
C SER A 2 -1.54 15.61 26.85
N VAL A 3 -0.67 14.60 26.81
CA VAL A 3 -0.02 14.10 25.58
C VAL A 3 0.61 12.74 25.90
N GLU A 4 -0.20 11.68 25.85
CA GLU A 4 0.32 10.32 25.77
C GLU A 4 0.98 10.18 24.40
N GLN A 5 2.31 10.33 24.36
CA GLN A 5 3.09 10.07 23.16
C GLN A 5 3.29 8.56 23.08
N ASP A 6 2.30 7.91 22.46
CA ASP A 6 2.35 6.54 21.97
C ASP A 6 3.56 6.41 21.04
N THR A 7 4.68 5.95 21.60
CA THR A 7 5.84 5.50 20.85
C THR A 7 5.43 4.21 20.15
N LYS A 8 4.68 4.37 19.05
CA LYS A 8 4.18 3.28 18.24
C LYS A 8 5.37 2.47 17.74
N LYS A 9 5.55 1.29 18.36
CA LYS A 9 6.53 0.28 17.93
C LYS A 9 6.44 0.14 16.42
N VAL A 10 7.50 0.52 15.72
CA VAL A 10 7.69 0.19 14.31
C VAL A 10 7.76 -1.33 14.24
N THR A 11 6.64 -1.97 13.91
CA THR A 11 6.57 -3.41 13.68
C THR A 11 6.95 -3.65 12.21
N PRO A 12 7.88 -4.57 11.91
CA PRO A 12 8.35 -4.79 10.53
C PRO A 12 7.20 -5.12 9.56
N GLU A 13 6.08 -5.63 10.07
CA GLU A 13 4.86 -5.93 9.31
C GLU A 13 4.30 -4.70 8.56
N VAL A 14 4.47 -3.47 9.07
CA VAL A 14 3.96 -2.27 8.38
C VAL A 14 4.79 -1.85 7.17
N LEU A 15 6.00 -2.40 7.03
CA LEU A 15 6.91 -2.17 5.90
C LEU A 15 6.77 -3.23 4.80
N ILE A 16 5.89 -4.21 4.97
CA ILE A 16 5.70 -5.32 4.05
C ILE A 16 4.38 -5.17 3.30
N CYS A 17 4.43 -5.44 1.98
CA CYS A 17 3.27 -5.45 1.12
C CYS A 17 2.40 -6.67 1.45
N PRO A 18 1.10 -6.49 1.76
CA PRO A 18 0.21 -7.59 2.13
C PRO A 18 -0.18 -8.48 0.94
N LEU A 19 0.15 -8.06 -0.29
CA LEU A 19 -0.16 -8.81 -1.51
C LEU A 19 0.97 -9.75 -1.96
N CYS A 20 2.23 -9.36 -1.72
CA CYS A 20 3.38 -10.12 -2.22
C CYS A 20 4.46 -10.44 -1.18
N GLY A 21 4.39 -9.88 0.04
CA GLY A 21 5.39 -10.10 1.08
C GLY A 21 6.69 -9.31 0.93
N GLU A 22 6.85 -8.55 -0.16
CA GLU A 22 8.03 -7.70 -0.41
C GLU A 22 7.91 -6.32 0.27
N PRO A 23 9.02 -5.57 0.43
CA PRO A 23 8.97 -4.22 0.97
C PRO A 23 7.97 -3.31 0.24
N ASN A 24 7.10 -2.63 1.00
CA ASN A 24 6.08 -1.74 0.42
C ASN A 24 6.59 -0.34 0.06
N GLY A 25 7.81 0.03 0.50
CA GLY A 25 8.41 1.33 0.25
C GLY A 25 7.72 2.49 0.99
N CYS A 26 6.97 2.22 2.05
CA CYS A 26 6.27 3.26 2.82
C CYS A 26 7.26 4.13 3.61
N SER A 27 7.51 5.36 3.14
CA SER A 27 8.38 6.32 3.82
C SER A 27 7.91 6.64 5.24
N TYR A 28 6.60 6.74 5.46
CA TYR A 28 6.04 7.02 6.78
C TYR A 28 6.32 5.91 7.80
N ALA A 29 6.10 4.66 7.41
CA ALA A 29 6.41 3.50 8.25
C ALA A 29 7.93 3.36 8.50
N ALA A 30 8.76 3.86 7.58
CA ALA A 30 10.21 3.92 7.73
C ALA A 30 10.70 5.12 8.56
N GLY A 31 9.80 5.89 9.19
CA GLY A 31 10.14 7.05 10.02
C GLY A 31 10.49 8.31 9.24
N ARG A 32 10.16 8.38 7.94
CA ARG A 32 10.33 9.55 7.08
C ARG A 32 9.00 10.29 6.87
N PRO A 33 9.02 11.55 6.43
CA PRO A 33 7.80 12.30 6.14
C PRO A 33 6.88 11.57 5.16
N HIS A 34 5.56 11.62 5.40
CA HIS A 34 4.60 11.03 4.49
C HIS A 34 4.73 11.60 3.08
N SER A 35 5.04 12.90 2.93
CA SER A 35 5.25 13.58 1.64
C SER A 35 6.32 12.94 0.75
N GLU A 36 7.28 12.22 1.33
CA GLU A 36 8.33 11.50 0.59
C GLU A 36 7.89 10.11 0.11
N CYS A 37 6.71 9.63 0.53
CA CYS A 37 6.23 8.32 0.12
C CYS A 37 5.86 8.32 -1.36
N TRP A 38 6.30 7.29 -2.09
CA TRP A 38 6.00 7.12 -3.51
C TRP A 38 4.49 7.12 -3.78
N CYS A 39 3.69 6.65 -2.82
CA CYS A 39 2.24 6.56 -2.94
C CYS A 39 1.56 7.92 -3.16
N ASN A 40 2.16 9.04 -2.74
CA ASN A 40 1.60 10.37 -3.00
C ASN A 40 1.60 10.76 -4.48
N ARG A 41 2.48 10.13 -5.27
CA ARG A 41 2.60 10.38 -6.71
C ARG A 41 1.88 9.30 -7.53
N ALA A 42 1.26 8.34 -6.87
CA ALA A 42 0.65 7.18 -7.51
C ALA A 42 -0.89 7.33 -7.56
N VAL A 43 -1.47 6.92 -8.69
CA VAL A 43 -2.92 6.77 -8.85
C VAL A 43 -3.32 5.34 -8.51
N PHE A 44 -4.31 5.16 -7.64
CA PHE A 44 -4.83 3.87 -7.22
C PHE A 44 -6.19 3.62 -7.89
N PRO A 45 -6.29 2.66 -8.84
CA PRO A 45 -7.57 2.31 -9.46
C PRO A 45 -8.50 1.64 -8.45
N GLU A 46 -9.80 1.67 -8.74
CA GLU A 46 -10.80 1.00 -7.92
C GLU A 46 -10.53 -0.51 -7.82
N GLY A 47 -10.80 -1.08 -6.65
CA GLY A 47 -10.62 -2.50 -6.37
C GLY A 47 -9.17 -2.97 -6.18
N VAL A 48 -8.16 -2.09 -6.30
CA VAL A 48 -6.75 -2.48 -6.09
C VAL A 48 -6.46 -3.05 -4.70
N PHE A 49 -7.28 -2.68 -3.71
CA PHE A 49 -7.19 -3.18 -2.34
C PHE A 49 -8.12 -4.37 -2.05
N ASP A 50 -8.93 -4.80 -3.01
CA ASP A 50 -9.86 -5.92 -2.82
C ASP A 50 -9.18 -7.25 -2.55
N PRO A 51 -8.04 -7.57 -3.20
CA PRO A 51 -7.30 -8.79 -2.91
C PRO A 51 -6.67 -8.82 -1.52
N ILE A 52 -6.64 -7.70 -0.78
CA ILE A 52 -6.06 -7.65 0.56
C ILE A 52 -7.01 -8.33 1.56
N PRO A 53 -6.53 -9.34 2.33
CA PRO A 53 -7.30 -9.96 3.39
C PRO A 53 -7.83 -8.93 4.40
N ALA A 54 -9.05 -9.13 4.90
CA ALA A 54 -9.71 -8.16 5.79
C ALA A 54 -8.90 -7.88 7.06
N ASP A 55 -8.17 -8.88 7.57
CA ASP A 55 -7.28 -8.77 8.71
C ASP A 55 -6.01 -7.96 8.42
N GLN A 56 -5.62 -7.78 7.15
CA GLN A 56 -4.45 -6.98 6.75
C GLN A 56 -4.83 -5.61 6.17
N ARG A 57 -6.10 -5.39 5.85
CA ARG A 57 -6.60 -4.10 5.35
C ARG A 57 -6.34 -2.99 6.36
N ARG A 58 -5.88 -1.84 5.86
CA ARG A 58 -5.53 -0.63 6.63
C ARG A 58 -4.39 -0.82 7.66
N LYS A 59 -3.63 -1.93 7.60
CA LYS A 59 -2.45 -2.14 8.45
C LYS A 59 -1.14 -1.78 7.77
N SER A 60 -0.98 -2.13 6.49
CA SER A 60 0.20 -1.80 5.68
C SER A 60 -0.20 -1.35 4.27
N CYS A 61 0.71 -0.63 3.61
CA CYS A 61 0.54 -0.23 2.22
C CYS A 61 0.90 -1.38 1.28
N ILE A 62 0.30 -1.42 0.08
CA ILE A 62 0.81 -2.22 -1.03
C ILE A 62 2.12 -1.64 -1.56
N CYS A 63 2.91 -2.39 -2.34
CA CYS A 63 4.09 -1.88 -3.03
C CYS A 63 3.75 -1.34 -4.44
N GLU A 64 4.65 -0.53 -5.01
CA GLU A 64 4.51 0.04 -6.35
C GLU A 64 4.40 -1.04 -7.43
N ALA A 65 5.14 -2.14 -7.29
CA ALA A 65 5.10 -3.27 -8.23
C ALA A 65 3.71 -3.97 -8.25
N CYS A 66 3.07 -4.13 -7.10
CA CYS A 66 1.72 -4.70 -7.03
C CYS A 66 0.69 -3.75 -7.66
N LEU A 67 0.83 -2.44 -7.41
CA LEU A 67 -0.03 -1.43 -8.03
C LEU A 67 0.10 -1.45 -9.56
N ASP A 68 1.32 -1.45 -10.08
CA ASP A 68 1.60 -1.51 -11.52
C ASP A 68 1.06 -2.81 -12.15
N THR A 69 1.27 -3.95 -11.48
CA THR A 69 0.72 -5.24 -11.91
C THR A 69 -0.80 -5.21 -11.99
N TYR A 70 -1.47 -4.62 -11.00
CA TYR A 70 -2.92 -4.47 -11.00
C TYR A 70 -3.38 -3.59 -12.15
N LYS A 71 -2.75 -2.43 -12.38
CA LYS A 71 -3.05 -1.55 -13.51
C LYS A 71 -2.94 -2.27 -14.85
N LYS A 72 -1.86 -3.00 -15.08
CA LYS A 72 -1.66 -3.79 -16.31
C LYS A 72 -2.80 -4.79 -16.52
N LYS A 73 -3.22 -5.49 -15.46
CA LYS A 73 -4.35 -6.43 -15.50
C LYS A 73 -5.69 -5.73 -15.77
N THR A 74 -5.94 -4.58 -15.15
CA THR A 74 -7.21 -3.85 -15.34
C THR A 74 -7.33 -3.27 -16.74
N GLU A 75 -6.23 -2.80 -17.34
CA GLU A 75 -6.25 -2.30 -18.71
C GLU A 75 -6.44 -3.44 -19.73
N GLN A 76 -5.89 -4.63 -19.47
CA GLN A 76 -6.10 -5.82 -20.33
C GLN A 76 -7.50 -6.43 -20.20
N ASN A 77 -8.18 -6.24 -19.08
CA ASN A 77 -9.57 -6.69 -18.88
C ASN A 77 -10.62 -5.69 -19.41
N LYS A 78 -10.21 -4.54 -19.95
CA LYS A 78 -11.11 -3.51 -20.51
C LYS A 78 -11.35 -3.64 -22.01
N GLU A 79 -10.88 -4.69 -22.66
CA GLU A 79 -11.24 -4.96 -24.05
C GLU A 79 -12.66 -5.58 -24.10
N PRO A 80 -13.65 -4.89 -24.69
CA PRO A 80 -14.84 -5.58 -25.14
C PRO A 80 -14.40 -6.43 -26.32
N HIS A 81 -14.50 -7.75 -26.16
CA HIS A 81 -14.49 -8.66 -27.29
C HIS A 81 -15.47 -8.11 -28.35
N SER A 82 -14.93 -7.60 -29.46
CA SER A 82 -15.68 -7.29 -30.66
C SER A 82 -15.33 -8.27 -31.75
#